data_AF-A0A8G0LB63-F1
#
_entry.id   AF-A0A8G0LB63-F1
#
_cell.length_a   1.000
_cell.length_b   1.000
_cell.length_c   1.000
_cell.angle_alpha   90.00
_cell.angle_beta   90.00
_cell.angle_gamma   90.00
#
_symmetry.space_group_name_H-M   'P 1'
#
loop_
_entity.id
_entity.type
_entity.pdbx_description
1 polymer ?
#
loop_
_entity_poly.entity_id
_entity_poly.type
_entity_poly.pdbx_seq_one_letter_code
_entity_poly.pdbx_strand_id
1 'polypeptide(L)'
;MMGPWKLCRIVWRLFLSILSAWLLLALLWALLPFPSGGQDINNGADYATKTLLGGKILRRVYWKYAEVPDGSRQGFALDYQLNISSRTLAVSGLEKPIEIFRHASAEGNGHTEEVSATARAGDTDGANLPYFPEADALLLFWQIHQEYATVPLRLVWSTQEAENVQKFDILLNDQGHGDNALLSLTMKGNHTSTIRASFSPEPRSSSPSSTYPLRAAIIRALAPFSILLAAVFGPLAALFGFLVSWMFKGICLGLVVSGVVAIYLCYSGKRPHELVDMLGDELQKVRDSETMRKWRESDSAERGAAGIPGEQKKASTETGDDVV
;
A
#
# COMPACT_ATOMS: atom_id res chain seq x y z
N MET A 1 -35.34 -24.82 -6.36
CA MET A 1 -33.92 -25.07 -6.04
C MET A 1 -33.08 -24.78 -7.28
N MET A 2 -32.08 -23.91 -7.17
CA MET A 2 -31.24 -23.52 -8.30
C MET A 2 -30.11 -24.54 -8.45
N GLY A 3 -29.97 -25.16 -9.63
CA GLY A 3 -28.93 -26.19 -9.84
C GLY A 3 -27.51 -25.62 -9.73
N PRO A 4 -26.52 -26.42 -9.27
CA PRO A 4 -25.16 -25.96 -8.98
C PRO A 4 -24.47 -25.31 -10.19
N TRP A 5 -24.77 -25.79 -11.41
CA TRP A 5 -24.26 -25.19 -12.65
C TRP A 5 -24.78 -23.76 -12.92
N LYS A 6 -26.05 -23.49 -12.59
CA LYS A 6 -26.64 -22.14 -12.72
C LYS A 6 -26.01 -21.18 -11.70
N LEU A 7 -25.78 -21.65 -10.48
CA LEU A 7 -25.10 -20.88 -9.45
C LEU A 7 -23.66 -20.53 -9.88
N CYS A 8 -22.90 -21.54 -10.35
CA CYS A 8 -21.54 -21.34 -10.86
C CYS A 8 -21.49 -20.30 -12.00
N ARG A 9 -22.41 -20.38 -12.97
CA ARG A 9 -22.49 -19.41 -14.07
C ARG A 9 -22.79 -17.98 -13.60
N ILE A 10 -23.61 -17.81 -12.57
CA ILE A 10 -23.93 -16.49 -12.01
C ILE A 10 -22.72 -15.93 -11.27
N VAL A 11 -22.08 -16.74 -10.42
CA VAL A 11 -20.86 -16.34 -9.70
C VAL A 11 -19.75 -15.94 -10.69
N TRP A 12 -19.55 -16.72 -11.74
CA TRP A 12 -18.56 -16.41 -12.79
C TRP A 12 -18.86 -15.09 -13.51
N ARG A 13 -20.12 -14.83 -13.87
CA ARG A 13 -20.52 -13.57 -14.51
C ARG A 13 -20.30 -12.37 -13.58
N LEU A 14 -20.69 -12.52 -12.31
CA LEU A 14 -20.49 -11.47 -11.30
C LEU A 14 -19.01 -11.16 -11.14
N PHE A 15 -18.17 -12.19 -11.05
CA PHE A 15 -16.73 -12.05 -10.97
C PHE A 15 -16.14 -11.32 -12.18
N LEU A 16 -16.51 -11.71 -13.40
CA LEU A 16 -16.06 -11.02 -14.61
C LEU A 16 -16.50 -9.56 -14.65
N SER A 17 -17.72 -9.26 -14.20
CA SER A 17 -18.21 -7.88 -14.10
C SER A 17 -17.42 -7.06 -13.08
N ILE A 18 -17.11 -7.61 -11.91
CA ILE A 18 -16.30 -6.95 -10.88
C ILE A 18 -14.87 -6.70 -11.41
N LEU A 19 -14.26 -7.71 -12.03
CA LEU A 19 -12.92 -7.61 -12.61
C LEU A 19 -12.88 -6.55 -13.73
N SER A 20 -13.88 -6.53 -14.60
CA SER A 20 -13.99 -5.54 -15.67
C SER A 20 -14.18 -4.11 -15.12
N ALA A 21 -15.03 -3.93 -14.10
CA ALA A 21 -15.23 -2.64 -13.45
C ALA A 21 -13.95 -2.16 -12.74
N TRP A 22 -13.24 -3.07 -12.07
CA TRP A 22 -11.94 -2.79 -11.46
C TRP A 22 -10.92 -2.35 -12.51
N LEU A 23 -10.83 -3.06 -13.63
CA LEU A 23 -9.89 -2.73 -14.72
C LEU A 23 -10.23 -1.38 -15.36
N LEU A 24 -11.52 -1.08 -15.55
CA LEU A 24 -11.96 0.23 -16.02
C LEU A 24 -11.56 1.35 -15.06
N LEU A 25 -11.77 1.17 -13.75
CA LEU A 25 -11.35 2.14 -12.72
C LEU A 25 -9.83 2.32 -12.69
N ALA A 26 -9.06 1.24 -12.78
CA ALA A 26 -7.59 1.29 -12.83
C ALA A 26 -7.10 2.04 -14.07
N LEU A 27 -7.71 1.79 -15.24
CA LEU A 27 -7.39 2.51 -16.48
C LEU A 27 -7.75 4.00 -16.38
N LEU A 28 -8.93 4.33 -15.84
CA LEU A 28 -9.31 5.73 -15.61
C LEU A 28 -8.33 6.42 -14.66
N TRP A 29 -7.95 5.75 -13.57
CA TRP A 29 -6.98 6.27 -12.61
C TRP A 29 -5.61 6.52 -13.24
N ALA A 30 -5.12 5.60 -14.08
CA ALA A 30 -3.84 5.73 -14.77
C ALA A 30 -3.88 6.81 -15.87
N LEU A 31 -4.92 6.81 -16.70
CA LEU A 31 -4.99 7.57 -17.95
C LEU A 31 -5.73 8.91 -17.84
N LEU A 32 -6.21 9.29 -16.66
CA LEU A 32 -6.72 10.64 -16.44
C LEU A 32 -5.66 11.65 -16.95
N PRO A 33 -6.04 12.62 -17.80
CA PRO A 33 -5.08 13.58 -18.30
C PRO A 33 -4.53 14.41 -17.14
N PHE A 34 -3.25 14.73 -17.20
CA PHE A 34 -2.70 15.80 -16.38
C PHE A 34 -2.83 17.09 -17.16
N PRO A 35 -3.32 18.19 -16.56
CA PRO A 35 -3.07 19.49 -17.14
C PRO A 35 -1.55 19.64 -17.26
N SER A 36 -1.04 19.61 -18.49
CA SER A 36 0.39 19.60 -18.82
C SER A 36 1.10 20.79 -18.18
N GLY A 37 2.22 20.52 -17.51
CA GLY A 37 3.00 21.46 -16.69
C GLY A 37 3.69 22.60 -17.46
N GLY A 38 2.93 23.54 -18.03
CA GLY A 38 3.46 24.74 -18.67
C GLY A 38 3.12 26.05 -17.96
N GLN A 39 2.08 26.06 -17.13
CA GLN A 39 1.61 27.21 -16.36
C GLN A 39 0.77 26.64 -15.22
N ASP A 40 1.42 26.22 -14.14
CA ASP A 40 0.68 25.81 -12.95
C ASP A 40 0.14 27.09 -12.30
N ILE A 41 -0.97 27.59 -12.84
CA ILE A 41 -1.68 28.80 -12.37
C ILE A 41 -1.88 28.72 -10.85
N ASN A 42 -1.96 27.49 -10.32
CA ASN A 42 -2.20 27.16 -8.93
C ASN A 42 -0.97 27.29 -8.00
N ASN A 43 0.24 27.47 -8.54
CA ASN A 43 1.46 27.66 -7.76
C ASN A 43 1.89 29.15 -7.68
N GLY A 44 1.21 30.02 -8.43
CA GLY A 44 1.41 31.46 -8.34
C GLY A 44 0.83 32.09 -7.07
N ALA A 45 1.49 33.14 -6.60
CA ALA A 45 1.01 33.97 -5.48
C ALA A 45 -0.42 34.49 -5.70
N ASP A 46 -0.79 34.79 -6.95
CA ASP A 46 -2.13 35.27 -7.31
C ASP A 46 -3.23 34.23 -7.05
N TYR A 47 -3.03 32.98 -7.43
CA TYR A 47 -4.00 31.92 -7.17
C TYR A 47 -4.14 31.67 -5.68
N ALA A 48 -3.01 31.56 -4.98
CA ALA A 48 -3.03 31.31 -3.55
C ALA A 48 -3.72 32.44 -2.79
N THR A 49 -3.41 33.69 -3.14
CA THR A 49 -4.07 34.88 -2.61
C THR A 49 -5.57 34.84 -2.87
N LYS A 50 -6.01 34.60 -4.12
CA LYS A 50 -7.44 34.51 -4.47
C LYS A 50 -8.15 33.37 -3.75
N THR A 51 -7.49 32.23 -3.57
CA THR A 51 -8.05 31.05 -2.89
C THR A 51 -8.27 31.32 -1.41
N LEU A 52 -7.24 31.84 -0.73
CA LEU A 52 -7.32 32.20 0.68
C LEU A 52 -8.32 33.35 0.92
N LEU A 53 -8.28 34.40 0.09
CA LEU A 53 -9.26 35.49 0.19
C LEU A 53 -10.70 35.05 -0.15
N GLY A 54 -10.87 33.98 -0.92
CA GLY A 54 -12.17 33.36 -1.15
C GLY A 54 -12.69 32.53 0.02
N GLY A 55 -11.94 32.42 1.12
CA GLY A 55 -12.26 31.54 2.26
C GLY A 55 -12.17 30.05 1.93
N LYS A 56 -11.56 29.69 0.78
CA LYS A 56 -11.40 28.31 0.34
C LYS A 56 -10.15 27.70 0.97
N ILE A 57 -10.14 26.37 1.03
CA ILE A 57 -8.98 25.60 1.50
C ILE A 57 -7.91 25.61 0.40
N LEU A 58 -6.73 26.12 0.73
CA LEU A 58 -5.54 26.02 -0.10
C LEU A 58 -4.66 24.89 0.45
N ARG A 59 -4.54 23.81 -0.31
CA ARG A 59 -3.64 22.70 0.01
C ARG A 59 -2.27 22.91 -0.62
N ARG A 60 -1.21 22.79 0.16
CA ARG A 60 0.18 22.83 -0.32
C ARG A 60 0.94 21.61 0.16
N VAL A 61 1.70 21.01 -0.76
CA VAL A 61 2.64 19.92 -0.50
C VAL A 61 4.03 20.52 -0.41
N TYR A 62 4.79 20.12 0.60
CA TYR A 62 6.14 20.56 0.87
C TYR A 62 7.11 19.39 0.79
N TRP A 63 8.16 19.56 0.00
CA TRP A 63 9.17 18.54 -0.28
C TRP A 63 10.27 18.57 0.76
N LYS A 64 9.96 18.02 1.93
CA LYS A 64 10.88 17.93 3.04
C LYS A 64 10.53 16.75 3.93
N TYR A 65 11.57 16.05 4.37
CA TYR A 65 11.43 14.89 5.21
C TYR A 65 10.58 15.20 6.44
N ALA A 66 9.55 14.39 6.64
CA ALA A 66 8.63 14.50 7.76
C ALA A 66 8.71 13.22 8.58
N GLU A 67 8.89 13.36 9.88
CA GLU A 67 8.94 12.22 10.81
C GLU A 67 7.52 11.69 11.06
N VAL A 68 7.36 10.38 10.90
CA VAL A 68 6.15 9.62 11.18
C VAL A 68 6.49 8.50 12.18
N PRO A 69 5.52 7.90 12.88
CA PRO A 69 5.81 6.87 13.89
C PRO A 69 6.67 5.71 13.39
N ASP A 70 6.50 5.31 12.12
CA ASP A 70 7.19 4.16 11.51
C ASP A 70 8.39 4.55 10.64
N GLY A 71 8.91 5.79 10.77
CA GLY A 71 10.10 6.25 10.04
C GLY A 71 10.00 7.69 9.55
N SER A 72 10.36 7.92 8.29
CA SER A 72 10.27 9.24 7.66
C SER A 72 9.63 9.14 6.28
N ARG A 73 8.97 10.22 5.88
CA ARG A 73 8.35 10.38 4.56
C ARG A 73 9.00 11.50 3.79
N GLN A 74 8.98 11.41 2.46
CA GLN A 74 9.63 12.37 1.55
C GLN A 74 9.06 13.79 1.65
N GLY A 75 7.78 13.92 2.01
CA GLY A 75 7.13 15.20 2.16
C GLY A 75 5.93 15.19 3.09
N PHE A 76 5.34 16.37 3.24
CA PHE A 76 4.09 16.55 3.97
C PHE A 76 3.20 17.60 3.29
N ALA A 77 1.90 17.57 3.60
CA ALA A 77 0.92 18.51 3.10
C ALA A 77 0.19 19.23 4.23
N LEU A 78 0.03 20.55 4.05
CA LEU A 78 -0.73 21.42 4.94
C LEU A 78 -1.92 22.03 4.18
N ASP A 79 -3.06 22.07 4.86
CA ASP A 79 -4.24 22.78 4.39
C ASP A 79 -4.34 24.13 5.11
N TYR A 80 -4.47 25.22 4.35
CA TYR A 80 -4.61 26.58 4.84
C TYR A 80 -5.98 27.13 4.51
N GLN A 81 -6.64 27.75 5.48
CA GLN A 81 -7.92 28.44 5.25
C GLN A 81 -7.94 29.76 6.00
N LEU A 82 -8.08 30.84 5.25
CA LEU A 82 -8.15 32.19 5.80
C LEU A 82 -9.60 32.59 6.05
N ASN A 83 -9.91 32.96 7.29
CA ASN A 83 -11.14 33.66 7.62
C ASN A 83 -10.84 35.17 7.67
N ILE A 84 -11.31 35.90 6.66
CA ILE A 84 -11.08 37.34 6.54
C ILE A 84 -11.78 38.12 7.66
N SER A 85 -12.98 37.70 8.06
CA SER A 85 -13.80 38.41 9.05
C SER A 85 -13.14 38.44 10.42
N SER A 86 -12.56 37.31 10.85
CA SER A 86 -11.82 37.20 12.11
C SER A 86 -10.32 37.46 11.96
N ARG A 87 -9.80 37.60 10.73
CA ARG A 87 -8.36 37.66 10.42
C ARG A 87 -7.58 36.51 11.07
N THR A 88 -8.15 35.31 10.96
CA THR A 88 -7.53 34.09 11.47
C THR A 88 -7.23 33.12 10.35
N LEU A 89 -6.10 32.44 10.45
CA LEU A 89 -5.69 31.39 9.55
C LEU A 89 -5.82 30.03 10.25
N ALA A 90 -6.68 29.16 9.73
CA ALA A 90 -6.69 27.77 10.11
C ALA A 90 -5.62 27.02 9.32
N VAL A 91 -4.82 26.22 10.02
CA VAL A 91 -3.80 25.33 9.44
C VAL A 91 -4.16 23.90 9.86
N SER A 92 -4.12 22.95 8.93
CA SER A 92 -4.42 21.55 9.23
C SER A 92 -3.57 21.03 10.38
N GLY A 93 -4.22 20.38 11.34
CA GLY A 93 -3.55 19.77 12.49
C GLY A 93 -3.29 20.71 13.66
N LEU A 94 -3.65 22.00 13.56
CA LEU A 94 -3.70 22.90 14.71
C LEU A 94 -5.12 22.96 15.27
N GLU A 95 -5.25 22.92 16.60
CA GLU A 95 -6.55 22.98 17.28
C GLU A 95 -7.21 24.36 17.19
N LYS A 96 -6.39 25.42 17.21
CA LYS A 96 -6.83 26.81 17.25
C LYS A 96 -6.40 27.55 15.99
N PRO A 97 -7.29 28.32 15.34
CA PRO A 97 -6.92 29.24 14.28
C PRO A 97 -5.92 30.29 14.78
N ILE A 98 -4.95 30.66 13.94
CA ILE A 98 -3.89 31.61 14.27
C ILE A 98 -4.36 33.01 13.90
N GLU A 99 -4.21 33.98 14.80
CA GLU A 99 -4.42 35.41 14.48
C GLU A 99 -3.26 35.94 13.65
N ILE A 100 -3.51 36.36 12.40
CA ILE A 100 -2.42 36.73 11.48
C ILE A 100 -2.03 38.21 11.55
N PHE A 101 -2.99 39.09 11.82
CA PHE A 101 -2.78 40.55 11.84
C PHE A 101 -3.40 41.14 13.10
N ARG A 102 -2.61 41.22 14.17
CA ARG A 102 -3.01 41.93 15.39
C ARG A 102 -2.98 43.44 15.12
N HIS A 103 -3.97 44.16 15.62
CA HIS A 103 -3.86 45.62 15.70
C HIS A 103 -2.62 45.94 16.51
N ALA A 104 -1.73 46.77 15.95
CA ALA A 104 -0.47 47.16 16.55
C ALA A 104 -0.72 47.72 17.96
N SER A 105 -0.63 46.85 18.97
CA SER A 105 -0.48 47.28 20.35
C SER A 105 1.00 47.61 20.51
N ALA A 106 1.25 48.76 21.14
CA ALA A 106 2.47 49.55 21.08
C ALA A 106 3.72 48.92 21.75
N GLU A 107 3.82 47.60 21.84
CA GLU A 107 4.90 46.92 22.52
C GLU A 107 5.41 45.74 21.69
N GLY A 108 6.61 45.90 21.14
CA GLY A 108 7.49 44.78 20.80
C GLY A 108 7.72 44.58 19.31
N ASN A 109 8.96 44.85 18.90
CA ASN A 109 9.59 44.26 17.71
C ASN A 109 9.22 42.78 17.61
N GLY A 110 8.53 42.39 16.53
CA GLY A 110 8.34 41.03 16.05
C GLY A 110 7.96 39.94 17.08
N HIS A 111 6.78 39.34 16.95
CA HIS A 111 6.39 38.20 17.78
C HIS A 111 6.78 36.88 17.10
N THR A 112 7.21 35.88 17.87
CA THR A 112 7.44 34.52 17.39
C THR A 112 6.74 33.52 18.30
N GLU A 113 6.06 32.54 17.72
CA GLU A 113 5.38 31.46 18.42
C GLU A 113 5.77 30.13 17.78
N GLU A 114 5.99 29.09 18.58
CA GLU A 114 6.28 27.75 18.09
C GLU A 114 5.07 26.84 18.31
N VAL A 115 4.65 26.15 17.25
CA VAL A 115 3.48 25.26 17.26
C VAL A 115 3.79 23.98 16.53
N SER A 116 3.17 22.88 16.91
CA SER A 116 3.31 21.59 16.22
C SER A 116 2.02 21.27 15.47
N ALA A 117 2.08 21.16 14.16
CA ALA A 117 0.94 20.84 13.32
C ALA A 117 0.96 19.38 12.88
N THR A 118 -0.18 18.70 12.98
CA THR A 118 -0.37 17.38 12.36
C THR A 118 -0.60 17.53 10.85
N ALA A 119 0.37 17.12 10.05
CA ALA A 119 0.34 17.19 8.60
C ALA A 119 0.15 15.81 7.97
N ARG A 120 -0.42 15.78 6.77
CA ARG A 120 -0.50 14.53 5.99
C ARG A 120 0.86 14.24 5.42
N ALA A 121 1.39 13.05 5.65
CA ALA A 121 2.72 12.67 5.17
C ALA A 121 2.60 11.60 4.09
N GLY A 122 3.58 11.56 3.20
CA GLY A 122 3.62 10.53 2.19
C GLY A 122 4.84 10.59 1.28
N ASP A 123 4.89 9.59 0.41
CA ASP A 123 5.96 9.39 -0.56
C ASP A 123 5.41 9.48 -1.98
N THR A 124 6.32 9.67 -2.94
CA THR A 124 5.97 9.70 -4.36
C THR A 124 5.82 8.31 -4.99
N ASP A 125 6.10 7.25 -4.23
CA ASP A 125 6.14 5.86 -4.67
C ASP A 125 4.83 5.09 -4.38
N GLY A 126 4.91 3.76 -4.35
CA GLY A 126 3.80 2.88 -4.02
C GLY A 126 2.83 2.69 -5.17
N ALA A 127 1.58 3.07 -4.97
CA ALA A 127 0.54 2.92 -5.99
C ALA A 127 0.70 3.91 -7.15
N ASN A 128 1.50 4.97 -7.00
CA ASN A 128 1.62 6.07 -7.95
C ASN A 128 2.39 5.68 -9.22
N LEU A 129 1.97 6.22 -10.37
CA LEU A 129 2.68 6.01 -11.63
C LEU A 129 3.77 7.09 -11.80
N PRO A 130 4.90 6.78 -12.48
CA PRO A 130 6.06 7.68 -12.57
C PRO A 130 5.79 9.07 -13.15
N TYR A 131 4.68 9.24 -13.87
CA TYR A 131 4.28 10.48 -14.52
C TYR A 131 3.24 11.28 -13.72
N PHE A 132 2.90 10.85 -12.51
CA PHE A 132 2.01 11.59 -11.63
C PHE A 132 2.75 12.83 -11.08
N PRO A 133 2.13 14.02 -11.05
CA PRO A 133 2.66 15.17 -10.36
C PRO A 133 2.99 14.81 -8.92
N GLU A 134 4.14 15.26 -8.45
CA GLU A 134 4.66 14.88 -7.14
C GLU A 134 3.61 15.16 -6.04
N ALA A 135 2.96 16.34 -6.08
CA ALA A 135 1.94 16.73 -5.09
C ALA A 135 0.77 15.74 -5.05
N ASP A 136 0.33 15.27 -6.22
CA ASP A 136 -0.75 14.30 -6.33
C ASP A 136 -0.28 12.95 -5.79
N ALA A 137 0.93 12.52 -6.16
CA ALA A 137 1.50 11.25 -5.74
C ALA A 137 1.58 11.15 -4.20
N LEU A 138 2.13 12.17 -3.54
CA LEU A 138 2.23 12.21 -2.08
C LEU A 138 0.85 12.15 -1.41
N LEU A 139 -0.12 12.92 -1.92
CA LEU A 139 -1.46 12.94 -1.37
C LEU A 139 -2.26 11.66 -1.64
N LEU A 140 -1.98 10.96 -2.75
CA LEU A 140 -2.56 9.66 -3.08
C LEU A 140 -1.93 8.55 -2.23
N PHE A 141 -0.62 8.61 -1.97
CA PHE A 141 0.04 7.75 -1.00
C PHE A 141 -0.65 7.87 0.36
N TRP A 142 -0.78 9.12 0.85
CA TRP A 142 -1.48 9.39 2.09
C TRP A 142 -2.92 8.85 2.07
N GLN A 143 -3.61 8.91 0.93
CA GLN A 143 -4.98 8.41 0.81
C GLN A 143 -5.11 6.91 1.11
N ILE A 144 -4.06 6.13 0.83
CA ILE A 144 -4.01 4.68 1.07
C ILE A 144 -3.49 4.39 2.48
N HIS A 145 -2.39 5.04 2.88
CA HIS A 145 -1.67 4.72 4.12
C HIS A 145 -2.20 5.46 5.36
N GLN A 146 -2.87 6.61 5.17
CA GLN A 146 -3.41 7.46 6.25
C GLN A 146 -2.36 7.88 7.30
N GLU A 147 -1.14 8.15 6.85
CA GLU A 147 -0.03 8.50 7.74
C GLU A 147 0.06 10.01 8.03
N TYR A 148 0.29 10.34 9.29
CA TYR A 148 0.40 11.72 9.73
C TYR A 148 1.76 11.97 10.36
N ALA A 149 2.36 13.11 9.99
CA ALA A 149 3.59 13.59 10.58
C ALA A 149 3.30 14.74 11.54
N THR A 150 4.12 14.85 12.58
CA THR A 150 4.13 16.04 13.45
C THR A 150 5.17 17.01 12.91
N VAL A 151 4.72 18.14 12.40
CA VAL A 151 5.58 19.14 11.76
C VAL A 151 5.73 20.33 12.71
N PRO A 152 6.94 20.59 13.22
CA PRO A 152 7.19 21.74 14.09
C PRO A 152 7.26 23.01 13.22
N LEU A 153 6.39 23.96 13.52
CA LEU A 153 6.24 25.23 12.83
C LEU A 153 6.66 26.38 13.74
N ARG A 154 7.23 27.42 13.14
CA ARG A 154 7.51 28.69 13.78
C ARG A 154 6.72 29.78 13.09
N LEU A 155 5.84 30.43 13.84
CA LEU A 155 4.99 31.53 13.41
C LEU A 155 5.71 32.83 13.73
N VAL A 156 5.89 33.72 12.74
CA VAL A 156 6.60 34.98 12.91
C VAL A 156 5.74 36.13 12.43
N TRP A 157 5.47 37.08 13.32
CA TRP A 157 4.81 38.33 12.99
C TRP A 157 5.87 39.42 12.95
N SER A 158 5.89 40.21 11.88
CA SER A 158 6.80 41.34 11.74
C SER A 158 6.10 42.54 11.13
N THR A 159 6.56 43.74 11.47
CA THR A 159 6.07 45.00 10.94
C THR A 159 7.21 45.73 10.29
N GLN A 160 7.06 46.08 9.01
CA GLN A 160 8.03 46.88 8.29
C GLN A 160 7.57 48.35 8.32
N GLU A 161 8.25 49.15 9.17
CA GLU A 161 7.89 50.56 9.44
C GLU A 161 7.94 51.44 8.18
N ALA A 162 8.89 51.17 7.27
CA ALA A 162 9.10 51.99 6.08
C ALA A 162 7.91 51.98 5.10
N GLU A 163 7.05 50.95 5.13
CA GLU A 163 5.93 50.81 4.19
C GLU A 163 4.56 50.56 4.85
N ASN A 164 4.48 50.56 6.18
CA ASN A 164 3.29 50.16 6.94
C ASN A 164 2.76 48.77 6.47
N VAL A 165 3.69 47.83 6.31
CA VAL A 165 3.39 46.45 5.90
C VAL A 165 3.47 45.55 7.11
N GLN A 166 2.37 44.87 7.40
CA GLN A 166 2.35 43.76 8.35
C GLN A 166 2.65 42.48 7.60
N LYS A 167 3.54 41.66 8.15
CA LYS A 167 3.94 40.37 7.58
C LYS A 167 3.77 39.27 8.62
N PHE A 168 3.20 38.16 8.19
CA PHE A 168 3.03 36.95 8.96
C PHE A 168 3.62 35.78 8.18
N ASP A 169 4.62 35.12 8.74
CA ASP A 169 5.31 33.99 8.13
C ASP A 169 5.09 32.72 8.94
N ILE A 170 4.86 31.62 8.24
CA ILE A 170 4.94 30.26 8.79
C ILE A 170 6.23 29.64 8.27
N LEU A 171 7.13 29.32 9.18
CA LEU A 171 8.42 28.70 8.90
C LEU A 171 8.44 27.29 9.48
N LEU A 172 9.35 26.46 8.99
CA LEU A 172 9.70 25.22 9.68
C LEU A 172 10.64 25.52 10.83
N ASN A 173 10.42 24.89 11.97
CA ASN A 173 11.30 24.98 13.12
C ASN A 173 12.40 23.91 13.04
N ASP A 174 13.29 24.02 12.05
CA ASP A 174 14.41 23.12 11.90
C ASP A 174 15.75 23.86 11.85
N GLN A 175 16.78 23.28 12.45
CA GLN A 175 18.11 23.91 12.60
C GLN A 175 18.91 24.06 11.29
N GLY A 176 18.36 23.66 10.13
CA GLY A 176 19.11 23.48 8.88
C GLY A 176 18.59 24.23 7.65
N HIS A 177 17.59 25.10 7.77
CA HIS A 177 17.05 25.82 6.61
C HIS A 177 16.99 27.33 6.82
N GLY A 178 17.55 28.06 5.84
CA GLY A 178 17.39 29.51 5.75
C GLY A 178 15.92 29.91 5.58
N ASP A 179 15.63 31.17 5.90
CA ASP A 179 14.35 31.89 6.12
C ASP A 179 13.22 31.74 5.07
N ASN A 180 13.05 30.56 4.48
CA ASN A 180 12.05 30.28 3.46
C ASN A 180 10.73 29.94 4.13
N ALA A 181 9.84 30.91 4.17
CA ALA A 181 8.49 30.71 4.67
C ALA A 181 7.76 29.63 3.85
N LEU A 182 7.11 28.70 4.55
CA LEU A 182 6.12 27.78 3.98
C LEU A 182 4.94 28.56 3.41
N LEU A 183 4.48 29.55 4.17
CA LEU A 183 3.45 30.53 3.82
C LEU A 183 3.88 31.89 4.36
N SER A 184 3.82 32.92 3.53
CA SER A 184 4.02 34.32 3.92
C SER A 184 2.76 35.10 3.54
N LEU A 185 2.15 35.77 4.51
CA LEU A 185 1.03 36.68 4.33
C LEU A 185 1.51 38.10 4.59
N THR A 186 1.36 38.98 3.61
CA THR A 186 1.63 40.41 3.76
C THR A 186 0.36 41.22 3.61
N MET A 187 0.19 42.24 4.44
CA MET A 187 -0.93 43.18 4.36
C MET A 187 -0.38 44.60 4.42
N LYS A 188 -0.72 45.42 3.43
CA LYS A 188 -0.34 46.83 3.39
C LYS A 188 -1.43 47.68 4.02
N GLY A 189 -1.08 48.46 5.05
CA GLY A 189 -2.03 49.22 5.85
C GLY A 189 -2.95 48.30 6.66
N ASN A 190 -4.24 48.63 6.74
CA ASN A 190 -5.23 47.86 7.51
C ASN A 190 -6.37 47.28 6.64
N HIS A 191 -6.18 47.27 5.32
CA HIS A 191 -7.18 46.83 4.36
C HIS A 191 -6.97 45.36 4.00
N THR A 192 -7.97 44.52 4.24
CA THR A 192 -7.90 43.09 3.91
C THR A 192 -7.78 42.80 2.41
N SER A 193 -8.14 43.76 1.56
CA SER A 193 -7.98 43.67 0.11
C SER A 193 -6.52 43.72 -0.36
N THR A 194 -5.60 44.20 0.49
CA THR A 194 -4.16 44.26 0.18
C THR A 194 -3.42 43.01 0.61
N ILE A 195 -4.11 42.04 1.22
CA ILE A 195 -3.49 40.79 1.65
C ILE A 195 -2.94 40.06 0.41
N ARG A 196 -1.66 39.69 0.48
CA ARG A 196 -0.97 38.84 -0.50
C ARG A 196 -0.41 37.61 0.20
N ALA A 197 -0.59 36.46 -0.43
CA ALA A 197 -0.03 35.20 0.01
C ALA A 197 1.08 34.76 -0.93
N SER A 198 2.21 34.37 -0.37
CA SER A 198 3.35 33.79 -1.07
C SER A 198 3.82 32.51 -0.38
N PHE A 199 4.49 31.65 -1.15
CA PHE A 199 4.92 30.32 -0.73
C PHE A 199 6.35 30.09 -1.21
N SER A 200 7.02 29.11 -0.61
CA SER A 200 8.28 28.61 -1.14
C SER A 200 8.09 28.16 -2.60
N PRO A 201 8.92 28.65 -3.55
CA PRO A 201 8.76 28.31 -4.96
C PRO A 201 9.00 26.83 -5.22
N GLU A 202 8.59 26.36 -6.40
CA GLU A 202 9.04 25.06 -6.91
C GLU A 202 10.58 25.00 -6.95
N PRO A 203 11.20 23.83 -6.70
CA PRO A 203 10.58 22.53 -6.47
C PRO A 203 10.37 22.23 -4.98
N ARG A 204 10.21 23.23 -4.11
CA ARG A 204 10.10 23.01 -2.66
C ARG A 204 8.67 22.90 -2.16
N SER A 205 7.74 23.53 -2.88
CA SER A 205 6.32 23.31 -2.62
C SER A 205 5.48 23.40 -3.89
N SER A 206 4.38 22.65 -3.90
CA SER A 206 3.48 22.51 -5.04
C SER A 206 2.03 22.35 -4.58
N SER A 207 1.09 22.78 -5.42
CA SER A 207 -0.34 22.56 -5.22
C SER A 207 -0.74 21.24 -5.90
N PRO A 208 -1.75 20.51 -5.38
CA PRO A 208 -2.32 19.39 -6.10
C PRO A 208 -2.89 19.83 -7.45
N SER A 209 -2.88 18.93 -8.42
CA SER A 209 -3.48 19.18 -9.73
C SER A 209 -5.00 19.31 -9.61
N SER A 210 -5.63 19.95 -10.60
CA SER A 210 -7.10 20.01 -10.67
C SER A 210 -7.76 18.64 -10.80
N THR A 211 -7.01 17.62 -11.23
CA THR A 211 -7.51 16.23 -11.38
C THR A 211 -7.34 15.39 -10.13
N TYR A 212 -6.57 15.88 -9.14
CA TYR A 212 -6.34 15.17 -7.88
C TYR A 212 -7.64 14.70 -7.20
N PRO A 213 -8.71 15.51 -7.03
CA PRO A 213 -9.91 15.06 -6.34
C PRO A 213 -10.56 13.84 -6.99
N LEU A 214 -10.52 13.76 -8.33
CA LEU A 214 -11.06 12.64 -9.08
C LEU A 214 -10.18 11.39 -8.91
N ARG A 215 -8.85 11.54 -8.98
CA ARG A 215 -7.92 10.43 -8.70
C ARG A 215 -8.07 9.88 -7.28
N ALA A 216 -8.20 10.78 -6.30
CA ALA A 216 -8.43 10.43 -4.90
C ALA A 216 -9.75 9.67 -4.71
N ALA A 217 -10.81 10.05 -5.42
CA ALA A 217 -12.07 9.32 -5.40
C ALA A 217 -11.93 7.92 -6.02
N ILE A 218 -11.25 7.80 -7.16
CA ILE A 218 -11.03 6.50 -7.82
C ILE A 218 -10.18 5.58 -6.96
N ILE A 219 -9.07 6.07 -6.37
CA ILE A 219 -8.19 5.21 -5.56
C ILE A 219 -8.89 4.74 -4.28
N ARG A 220 -9.76 5.57 -3.67
CA ARG A 220 -10.60 5.17 -2.52
C ARG A 220 -11.54 4.01 -2.86
N ALA A 221 -12.06 3.99 -4.09
CA ALA A 221 -12.84 2.85 -4.58
C ALA A 221 -11.93 1.66 -4.90
N LEU A 222 -10.83 1.88 -5.62
CA LEU A 222 -9.96 0.84 -6.15
C LEU A 222 -9.20 0.07 -5.06
N ALA A 223 -8.65 0.77 -4.06
CA ALA A 223 -7.80 0.19 -3.01
C ALA A 223 -8.43 -1.02 -2.28
N PRO A 224 -9.64 -0.95 -1.73
CA PRO A 224 -10.25 -2.11 -1.05
C PRO A 224 -10.49 -3.29 -2.01
N PHE A 225 -10.88 -3.02 -3.27
CA PHE A 225 -11.05 -4.09 -4.26
C PHE A 225 -9.72 -4.71 -4.66
N SER A 226 -8.65 -3.92 -4.78
CA SER A 226 -7.30 -4.43 -5.08
C SER A 226 -6.79 -5.34 -3.96
N ILE A 227 -7.02 -4.98 -2.68
CA ILE A 227 -6.67 -5.83 -1.54
C ILE A 227 -7.46 -7.15 -1.59
N LEU A 228 -8.76 -7.08 -1.88
CA LEU A 228 -9.60 -8.28 -1.99
C LEU A 228 -9.16 -9.19 -3.15
N LEU A 229 -8.88 -8.61 -4.32
CA LEU A 229 -8.35 -9.34 -5.47
C LEU A 229 -7.00 -9.97 -5.11
N ALA A 230 -6.08 -9.22 -4.50
CA ALA A 230 -4.79 -9.76 -4.06
C ALA A 230 -4.95 -10.91 -3.05
N ALA A 231 -5.89 -10.83 -2.11
CA ALA A 231 -6.17 -11.88 -1.15
C ALA A 231 -6.73 -13.16 -1.80
N VAL A 232 -7.54 -13.03 -2.86
CA VAL A 232 -8.10 -14.17 -3.60
C VAL A 232 -7.07 -14.77 -4.56
N PHE A 233 -6.36 -13.93 -5.31
CA PHE A 233 -5.43 -14.37 -6.34
C PHE A 233 -4.04 -14.73 -5.82
N GLY A 234 -3.62 -14.20 -4.68
CA GLY A 234 -2.32 -14.54 -4.06
C GLY A 234 -2.16 -16.05 -3.82
N PRO A 235 -3.09 -16.71 -3.12
CA PRO A 235 -3.06 -18.15 -2.91
C PRO A 235 -3.13 -18.95 -4.23
N LEU A 236 -3.93 -18.50 -5.20
CA LEU A 236 -4.04 -19.13 -6.51
C LEU A 236 -2.71 -19.04 -7.28
N ALA A 237 -2.09 -17.87 -7.31
CA ALA A 237 -0.79 -17.66 -7.95
C ALA A 237 0.31 -18.51 -7.29
N ALA A 238 0.30 -18.62 -5.96
CA ALA A 238 1.23 -19.50 -5.24
C ALA A 238 1.01 -20.98 -5.61
N LEU A 239 -0.24 -21.43 -5.73
CA LEU A 239 -0.58 -22.78 -6.14
C LEU A 239 -0.15 -23.07 -7.57
N PHE A 240 -0.41 -22.15 -8.51
CA PHE A 240 0.09 -22.24 -9.88
C PHE A 240 1.62 -22.26 -9.93
N GLY A 241 2.28 -21.40 -9.15
CA GLY A 241 3.74 -21.38 -9.04
C GLY A 241 4.31 -22.70 -8.54
N PHE A 242 3.68 -23.31 -7.53
CA PHE A 242 4.03 -24.64 -7.04
C PHE A 242 3.84 -25.71 -8.12
N LEU A 243 2.72 -25.67 -8.86
CA LEU A 243 2.41 -26.62 -9.92
C LEU A 243 3.42 -26.54 -11.07
N VAL A 244 3.73 -25.32 -11.52
CA VAL A 244 4.73 -25.06 -12.57
C VAL A 244 6.12 -25.50 -12.11
N SER A 245 6.50 -25.21 -10.86
CA SER A 245 7.77 -25.67 -10.28
C SER A 245 7.86 -27.19 -10.24
N TRP A 246 6.77 -27.88 -9.84
CA TRP A 246 6.69 -29.34 -9.84
C TRP A 246 6.83 -29.93 -11.24
N MET A 247 6.11 -29.37 -12.21
CA MET A 247 6.23 -29.78 -13.61
C MET A 247 7.65 -29.61 -14.12
N PHE A 248 8.28 -28.46 -13.85
CA PHE A 248 9.65 -28.19 -14.27
C PHE A 248 10.64 -29.17 -13.63
N LYS A 249 10.53 -29.42 -12.33
CA LYS A 249 11.35 -30.44 -11.63
C LYS A 249 11.16 -31.83 -12.22
N GLY A 250 9.92 -32.21 -12.55
CA GLY A 250 9.60 -33.48 -13.21
C GLY A 250 10.25 -33.59 -14.58
N ILE A 251 10.22 -32.52 -15.39
CA ILE A 251 10.88 -32.46 -16.70
C ILE A 251 12.40 -32.59 -16.54
N CYS A 252 13.02 -31.82 -15.62
CA CYS A 252 14.45 -31.90 -15.36
C CYS A 252 14.87 -33.30 -14.88
N LEU A 253 14.11 -33.92 -13.97
CA LEU A 253 14.36 -35.28 -13.52
C LEU A 253 14.28 -36.26 -14.69
N GLY A 254 13.25 -36.14 -15.54
CA GLY A 254 13.09 -36.96 -16.74
C GLY A 254 14.27 -36.84 -17.70
N LEU A 255 14.78 -35.62 -17.91
CA LEU A 255 15.97 -35.37 -18.75
C LEU A 255 17.23 -35.98 -18.14
N VAL A 256 17.43 -35.87 -16.83
CA VAL A 256 18.59 -36.49 -16.14
C VAL A 256 18.51 -38.00 -16.24
N VAL A 257 17.36 -38.61 -15.94
CA VAL A 257 17.16 -40.07 -16.04
C VAL A 257 17.37 -40.51 -17.48
N SER A 258 16.81 -39.81 -18.47
CA SER A 258 17.02 -40.10 -19.88
C SER A 258 18.49 -40.00 -20.29
N GLY A 259 19.21 -39.00 -19.77
CA GLY A 259 20.65 -38.83 -20.00
C GLY A 259 21.47 -39.97 -19.40
N VAL A 260 21.17 -40.38 -18.16
CA VAL A 260 21.82 -41.51 -17.50
C VAL A 260 21.55 -42.81 -18.25
N VAL A 261 20.30 -43.05 -18.68
CA VAL A 261 19.93 -44.22 -19.48
C VAL A 261 20.63 -44.21 -20.84
N ALA A 262 20.72 -43.06 -21.51
CA ALA A 262 21.43 -42.92 -22.78
C ALA A 262 22.93 -43.20 -22.61
N ILE A 263 23.58 -42.65 -21.58
CA ILE A 263 24.98 -42.92 -21.24
C ILE A 263 25.17 -44.42 -20.96
N TYR A 264 24.30 -45.02 -20.15
CA TYR A 264 24.36 -46.44 -19.83
C TYR A 264 24.23 -47.32 -21.09
N LEU A 265 23.30 -46.99 -22.00
CA LEU A 265 23.13 -47.70 -23.27
C LEU A 265 24.36 -47.56 -24.17
N CYS A 266 24.95 -46.36 -24.25
CA CYS A 266 26.19 -46.12 -25.00
C CYS A 266 27.39 -46.92 -24.46
N TYR A 267 27.54 -47.01 -23.13
CA TYR A 267 28.63 -47.78 -22.51
C TYR A 267 28.40 -49.29 -22.54
N SER A 268 27.15 -49.74 -22.46
CA SER A 268 26.80 -51.16 -22.41
C SER A 268 26.67 -51.80 -23.79
N GLY A 269 26.59 -51.00 -24.86
CA GLY A 269 26.40 -51.47 -26.24
C GLY A 269 25.04 -52.14 -26.50
N LYS A 270 24.12 -52.07 -25.54
CA LYS A 270 22.80 -52.73 -25.59
C LYS A 270 21.81 -51.89 -26.37
N ARG A 271 20.86 -52.54 -27.04
CA ARG A 271 19.79 -51.83 -27.75
C ARG A 271 18.69 -51.39 -26.77
N PRO A 272 18.00 -50.26 -27.02
CA PRO A 272 17.00 -49.72 -26.10
C PRO A 272 15.90 -50.73 -25.71
N HIS A 273 15.54 -51.62 -26.63
CA HIS A 273 14.48 -52.61 -26.47
C HIS A 273 14.85 -53.68 -25.44
N GLU A 274 16.13 -54.11 -25.42
CA GLU A 274 16.65 -55.09 -24.47
C GLU A 274 16.65 -54.56 -23.03
N LEU A 275 16.77 -53.24 -22.86
CA LEU A 275 16.72 -52.59 -21.55
C LEU A 275 15.29 -52.45 -21.02
N VAL A 276 14.32 -52.23 -21.92
CA VAL A 276 12.90 -52.23 -21.59
C VAL A 276 12.44 -53.62 -21.19
N ASP A 277 12.85 -54.66 -21.91
CA ASP A 277 12.50 -56.05 -21.59
C ASP A 277 13.10 -56.47 -20.24
N MET A 278 14.37 -56.13 -19.98
CA MET A 278 15.03 -56.41 -18.70
C MET A 278 14.38 -55.69 -17.51
N LEU A 279 14.01 -54.42 -17.68
CA LEU A 279 13.28 -53.66 -16.65
C LEU A 279 11.87 -54.24 -16.44
N GLY A 280 11.21 -54.67 -17.53
CA GLY A 280 9.92 -55.35 -17.47
C GLY A 280 9.98 -56.64 -16.67
N ASP A 281 10.99 -57.47 -16.93
CA ASP A 281 11.20 -58.74 -16.23
C ASP A 281 11.52 -58.55 -14.74
N GLU A 282 12.35 -57.56 -14.38
CA GLU A 282 12.64 -57.26 -12.97
C GLU A 282 11.45 -56.60 -12.26
N LEU A 283 10.68 -55.73 -12.92
CA LEU A 283 9.42 -55.20 -12.37
C LEU A 283 8.39 -56.30 -12.14
N GLN A 284 8.29 -57.24 -13.08
CA GLN A 284 7.39 -58.38 -12.97
C GLN A 284 7.82 -59.30 -11.82
N LYS A 285 9.12 -59.53 -11.65
CA LYS A 285 9.69 -60.31 -10.53
C LYS A 285 9.48 -59.64 -9.18
N VAL A 286 9.64 -58.32 -9.08
CA VAL A 286 9.34 -57.55 -7.85
C VAL A 286 7.85 -57.64 -7.54
N ARG A 287 6.99 -57.43 -8.54
CA ARG A 287 5.54 -57.59 -8.39
C ARG A 287 5.19 -58.98 -7.88
N ASP A 288 5.69 -60.03 -8.52
CA ASP A 288 5.43 -61.42 -8.18
C ASP A 288 5.96 -61.80 -6.79
N SER A 289 7.08 -61.20 -6.36
CA SER A 289 7.61 -61.35 -5.00
C SER A 289 6.72 -60.67 -3.95
N GLU A 290 6.11 -59.54 -4.29
CA GLU A 290 5.22 -58.80 -3.39
C GLU A 290 3.85 -59.49 -3.28
N THR A 291 3.33 -60.06 -4.38
CA THR A 291 2.16 -60.94 -4.33
C THR A 291 2.45 -62.20 -3.52
N MET A 292 3.57 -62.88 -3.73
CA MET A 292 3.98 -64.05 -2.92
C MET A 292 4.09 -63.71 -1.43
N ARG A 293 4.55 -62.50 -1.08
CA ARG A 293 4.59 -62.03 0.31
C ARG A 293 3.18 -61.85 0.91
N LYS A 294 2.25 -61.24 0.16
CA LYS A 294 0.84 -61.11 0.56
C LYS A 294 0.14 -62.46 0.72
N TRP A 295 0.43 -63.43 -0.15
CA TRP A 295 -0.07 -64.80 -0.02
C TRP A 295 0.44 -65.49 1.25
N ARG A 296 1.73 -65.33 1.55
CA ARG A 296 2.34 -65.90 2.77
C ARG A 296 1.83 -65.25 4.06
N GLU A 297 1.46 -63.96 4.03
CA GLU A 297 0.78 -63.26 5.13
C GLU A 297 -0.68 -63.68 5.29
N SER A 298 -1.39 -64.04 4.22
CA SER A 298 -2.77 -64.56 4.32
C SER A 298 -2.83 -65.99 4.88
N ASP A 299 -1.91 -66.88 4.48
CA ASP A 299 -1.84 -68.26 5.01
C ASP A 299 -1.47 -68.32 6.51
N SER A 300 -0.73 -67.32 6.99
CA SER A 300 -0.35 -67.22 8.41
C SER A 300 -1.46 -66.58 9.25
N ALA A 301 -2.29 -65.71 8.68
CA ALA A 301 -3.51 -65.22 9.33
C ALA A 301 -4.59 -66.31 9.45
N GLU A 302 -4.70 -67.22 8.47
CA GLU A 302 -5.67 -68.31 8.50
C GLU A 302 -5.27 -69.45 9.46
N ARG A 303 -3.97 -69.71 9.66
CA ARG A 303 -3.48 -70.62 10.71
C ARG A 303 -3.49 -70.03 12.12
N GLY A 304 -3.51 -68.71 12.26
CA GLY A 304 -3.64 -68.03 13.56
C GLY A 304 -5.06 -68.04 14.14
N ALA A 305 -6.09 -68.28 13.31
CA ALA A 305 -7.49 -68.24 13.72
C ALA A 305 -8.07 -69.61 14.16
N ALA A 306 -7.33 -70.71 13.99
CA ALA A 306 -7.74 -72.06 14.38
C ALA A 306 -6.88 -72.60 15.54
N GLY A 307 -6.97 -71.98 16.72
CA GLY A 307 -6.18 -72.38 17.88
C GLY A 307 -6.69 -71.82 19.21
N ILE A 308 -7.73 -72.48 19.73
CA ILE A 308 -8.19 -72.53 21.14
C ILE A 308 -8.98 -71.31 21.68
N PRO A 309 -10.30 -71.48 21.93
CA PRO A 309 -11.05 -70.68 22.87
C PRO A 309 -11.00 -71.30 24.28
N GLY A 310 -10.69 -70.47 25.28
CA GLY A 310 -11.02 -70.72 26.68
C GLY A 310 -9.83 -70.66 27.64
N GLU A 311 -9.74 -69.60 28.45
CA GLU A 311 -10.22 -69.71 29.82
C GLU A 311 -10.38 -68.34 30.48
N GLN A 312 -11.48 -68.24 31.19
CA GLN A 312 -12.04 -67.10 31.87
C GLN A 312 -11.59 -67.17 33.33
N LYS A 313 -10.95 -66.14 33.89
CA LYS A 313 -10.98 -65.95 35.36
C LYS A 313 -10.93 -64.49 35.79
N LYS A 314 -12.02 -64.14 36.47
CA LYS A 314 -12.35 -62.94 37.24
C LYS A 314 -11.27 -62.54 38.26
N ALA A 315 -11.10 -61.23 38.48
CA ALA A 315 -11.54 -60.47 39.67
C ALA A 315 -10.96 -59.04 39.56
N SER A 316 -11.79 -58.00 39.44
CA SER A 316 -12.37 -57.16 40.53
C SER A 316 -11.36 -56.24 41.22
N THR A 317 -11.63 -54.93 41.20
CA THR A 317 -11.64 -53.88 42.26
C THR A 317 -11.42 -52.53 41.51
N GLU A 318 -12.45 -51.69 41.28
CA GLU A 318 -12.87 -50.55 42.14
C GLU A 318 -11.66 -49.80 42.74
N THR A 319 -11.49 -48.48 42.75
CA THR A 319 -12.32 -47.26 42.71
C THR A 319 -11.24 -46.14 42.62
N GLY A 320 -11.38 -45.04 41.88
CA GLY A 320 -12.32 -43.96 42.13
C GLY A 320 -11.55 -42.64 42.22
N ASP A 321 -12.23 -41.57 41.82
CA ASP A 321 -12.05 -40.16 42.20
C ASP A 321 -11.03 -39.28 41.46
N ASP A 322 -11.59 -38.51 40.51
CA ASP A 322 -11.68 -37.03 40.47
C ASP A 322 -10.70 -36.19 41.32
N VAL A 323 -10.25 -35.07 40.74
CA VAL A 323 -10.66 -33.68 41.10
C VAL A 323 -9.66 -32.65 40.52
N VAL A 324 -10.25 -31.68 39.79
CA VAL A 324 -9.80 -30.31 39.39
C VAL A 324 -8.72 -30.14 38.33
#